data_AF-A0A7V2S4Q8-F1
#
_entry.id   AF-A0A7V2S4Q8-F1
#
_cell.length_a   1.000
_cell.length_b   1.000
_cell.length_c   1.000
_cell.angle_alpha   90.00
_cell.angle_beta   90.00
_cell.angle_gamma   90.00
#
_symmetry.space_group_name_H-M   'P 1'
#
loop_
_entity.id
_entity.type
_entity.pdbx_description
1 polymer ?
#
loop_
_entity_poly.entity_id
_entity_poly.type
_entity_poly.pdbx_seq_one_letter_code
_entity_poly.pdbx_strand_id
1 'polypeptide(L)'
;VPFWVTVVLFMFLIQLYTLKGGIKTIVWTDMLQTTFMLLAAALIVGIILHQMHTGLGDMWTKVWHSDYSKILVTDIKSSQNFVKLFISGMFITIAMTGLDQDMMQKNLSCRNLKDARKNMTTLSLILVPVNLIFLFLGAVLYFYAAHLHLDTSGLTDYLLPKIAFDYLGMAGGLVFTIGLIAAAYSNADSALTALTTTLTIDILELDKQHAGQPEILRKKREKLHFLMMLIIIFVIVLFKLINNQAIIAQLFTFAGYTYGPLLGLFSFGLFTRIAVKDKWVPLVAVLSPVIGYGLTKLLQYIFTGYQTGFEILLLNGLITFIGLLIIKNPSKTKSYGNI
;
A
#
# COMPACT_ATOMS: atom_id res chain seq x y z
N VAL A 1 -25.89 4.65 -3.06
CA VAL A 1 -25.19 5.81 -3.66
C VAL A 1 -24.28 5.31 -4.77
N PRO A 2 -24.30 5.90 -5.98
CA PRO A 2 -23.38 5.48 -7.04
C PRO A 2 -21.92 5.61 -6.60
N PHE A 3 -21.09 4.62 -6.95
CA PHE A 3 -19.69 4.55 -6.52
C PHE A 3 -18.90 5.85 -6.79
N TRP A 4 -19.04 6.41 -7.99
CA TRP A 4 -18.33 7.64 -8.36
C TRP A 4 -18.75 8.85 -7.50
N VAL A 5 -20.00 8.92 -7.07
CA VAL A 5 -20.49 9.99 -6.17
C VAL A 5 -19.82 9.85 -4.80
N THR A 6 -19.73 8.63 -4.28
CA THR A 6 -19.03 8.35 -3.01
C THR A 6 -17.57 8.75 -3.10
N VAL A 7 -16.86 8.41 -4.19
CA VAL A 7 -15.45 8.77 -4.41
C VAL A 7 -15.28 10.29 -4.47
N VAL A 8 -16.11 10.99 -5.24
CA VAL A 8 -16.04 12.46 -5.35
C VAL A 8 -16.28 13.12 -3.99
N LEU A 9 -17.30 12.68 -3.26
CA LEU A 9 -17.63 13.22 -1.94
C LEU A 9 -16.48 12.98 -0.93
N PHE A 10 -15.92 11.77 -0.91
CA PHE A 10 -14.77 11.43 -0.06
C PHE A 10 -13.55 12.31 -0.37
N MET A 11 -13.15 12.37 -1.65
CA MET A 11 -11.97 13.12 -2.07
C MET A 11 -12.14 14.62 -1.83
N PHE A 12 -13.34 15.16 -2.00
CA PHE A 12 -13.64 16.55 -1.68
C PHE A 12 -13.54 16.84 -0.18
N LEU A 13 -14.03 15.93 0.67
CA LEU A 13 -13.90 16.05 2.12
C LEU A 13 -12.42 16.01 2.56
N ILE A 14 -11.62 15.14 1.93
CA ILE A 14 -10.17 15.09 2.16
C ILE A 14 -9.54 16.43 1.83
N GLN A 15 -9.74 16.91 0.60
CA GLN A 15 -9.24 18.19 0.12
C GLN A 15 -9.53 19.35 1.08
N LEU A 16 -10.74 19.42 1.65
CA LEU A 16 -11.13 20.52 2.54
C LEU A 16 -10.29 20.60 3.82
N TYR A 17 -9.87 19.47 4.40
CA TYR A 17 -9.07 19.50 5.62
C TYR A 17 -7.57 19.49 5.34
N THR A 18 -7.11 18.83 4.26
CA THR A 18 -5.68 18.82 3.87
C THR A 18 -5.18 20.21 3.52
N LEU A 19 -6.02 21.05 2.88
CA LEU A 19 -5.67 22.45 2.55
C LEU A 19 -5.37 23.31 3.79
N LYS A 20 -5.91 22.97 4.96
CA LYS A 20 -5.69 23.71 6.21
C LYS A 20 -4.62 23.07 7.10
N GLY A 21 -4.19 21.84 6.80
CA GLY A 21 -3.32 21.03 7.64
C GLY A 21 -1.95 20.80 7.01
N GLY A 22 -0.88 21.24 7.68
CA GLY A 22 0.47 20.77 7.33
C GLY A 22 0.69 19.31 7.77
N ILE A 23 1.89 18.79 7.54
CA ILE A 23 2.25 17.39 7.88
C ILE A 23 1.96 17.02 9.35
N LYS A 24 2.05 17.98 10.28
CA LYS A 24 1.68 17.76 11.69
C LYS A 24 0.20 17.39 11.85
N THR A 25 -0.70 18.08 11.15
CA THR A 25 -2.14 17.80 11.20
C THR A 25 -2.42 16.41 10.64
N ILE A 26 -1.79 16.07 9.51
CA ILE A 26 -1.90 14.76 8.86
C ILE A 26 -1.52 13.64 9.83
N VAL A 27 -0.41 13.77 10.55
CA VAL A 27 0.03 12.76 11.52
C VAL A 27 -0.98 12.58 12.67
N TRP A 28 -1.59 13.66 13.16
CA TRP A 28 -2.63 13.57 14.20
C TRP A 28 -3.91 12.91 13.70
N THR A 29 -4.35 13.26 12.49
CA THR A 29 -5.54 12.66 11.88
C THR A 29 -5.31 11.18 11.58
N ASP A 30 -4.14 10.79 11.07
CA ASP A 30 -3.75 9.40 10.82
C ASP A 30 -3.80 8.56 12.10
N MET A 31 -3.31 9.11 13.22
CA MET A 31 -3.34 8.42 14.52
C MET A 31 -4.78 8.12 14.96
N LEU A 32 -5.66 9.12 14.88
CA LEU A 32 -7.07 9.00 15.25
C LEU A 32 -7.81 8.04 14.32
N GLN A 33 -7.56 8.12 13.01
CA GLN A 33 -8.12 7.23 12.01
C GLN A 33 -7.69 5.77 12.23
N THR A 34 -6.40 5.53 12.44
CA THR A 34 -5.88 4.19 12.76
C THR A 34 -6.52 3.65 14.03
N THR A 35 -6.70 4.49 15.06
CA THR A 35 -7.36 4.11 16.31
C THR A 35 -8.80 3.67 16.06
N PHE A 36 -9.58 4.44 15.31
CA PHE A 36 -10.97 4.08 14.98
C PHE A 36 -11.07 2.86 14.08
N MET A 37 -10.14 2.68 13.15
CA MET A 37 -10.07 1.50 12.30
C MET A 37 -9.84 0.23 13.15
N LEU A 38 -8.88 0.25 14.07
CA LEU A 38 -8.60 -0.88 14.95
C LEU A 38 -9.74 -1.15 15.94
N LEU A 39 -10.33 -0.09 16.50
CA LEU A 39 -11.50 -0.21 17.36
C LEU A 39 -12.68 -0.82 16.62
N ALA A 40 -12.92 -0.40 15.37
CA ALA A 40 -13.98 -0.96 14.55
C ALA A 40 -13.78 -2.45 14.27
N ALA A 41 -12.55 -2.87 13.94
CA ALA A 41 -12.23 -4.28 13.76
C ALA A 41 -12.51 -5.10 15.04
N ALA A 42 -12.07 -4.61 16.20
CA ALA A 42 -12.30 -5.26 17.49
C ALA A 42 -13.79 -5.33 17.86
N LEU A 43 -14.54 -4.24 17.64
CA LEU A 43 -15.98 -4.19 17.92
C LEU A 43 -16.77 -5.12 17.01
N ILE A 44 -16.43 -5.21 15.72
CA ILE A 44 -17.09 -6.14 14.77
C ILE A 44 -16.88 -7.58 15.22
N VAL A 45 -15.65 -7.94 15.60
CA VAL A 45 -15.37 -9.26 16.19
C VAL A 45 -16.23 -9.48 17.44
N GLY A 46 -16.28 -8.51 18.36
CA GLY A 46 -17.08 -8.61 19.58
C GLY A 46 -18.58 -8.82 19.33
N ILE A 47 -19.15 -8.09 18.37
CA ILE A 47 -20.56 -8.23 17.98
C ILE A 47 -20.82 -9.62 17.39
N ILE A 48 -19.95 -10.11 16.50
CA ILE A 48 -20.06 -11.45 15.92
C ILE A 48 -20.02 -12.53 17.00
N LEU A 49 -19.04 -12.46 17.91
CA LEU A 49 -18.88 -13.41 19.01
C LEU A 49 -20.12 -13.46 19.90
N HIS A 50 -20.67 -12.29 20.23
CA HIS A 50 -21.91 -12.17 21.00
C HIS A 50 -23.09 -12.85 20.29
N GLN A 51 -23.26 -12.62 18.99
CA GLN A 51 -24.34 -13.25 18.22
C GLN A 51 -24.17 -14.77 18.06
N MET A 52 -22.93 -15.25 17.99
CA MET A 52 -22.61 -16.68 17.95
C MET A 52 -22.65 -17.36 19.33
N HIS A 53 -22.95 -16.61 20.40
CA HIS A 53 -22.89 -17.08 21.78
C HIS A 53 -21.57 -17.79 22.11
N THR A 54 -20.45 -17.29 21.59
CA THR A 54 -19.12 -17.91 21.69
C THR A 54 -18.12 -16.95 22.33
N GLY A 55 -17.22 -17.46 23.19
CA GLY A 55 -16.17 -16.65 23.80
C GLY A 55 -14.98 -16.36 22.86
N LEU A 56 -14.21 -15.31 23.15
CA LEU A 56 -12.99 -14.99 22.39
C LEU A 56 -11.96 -16.12 22.41
N GLY A 57 -11.79 -16.79 23.56
CA GLY A 57 -10.86 -17.91 23.71
C GLY A 57 -11.26 -19.13 22.87
N ASP A 58 -12.55 -19.44 22.80
CA ASP A 58 -13.06 -20.55 21.98
C ASP A 58 -12.89 -20.24 20.50
N MET A 59 -13.21 -19.01 20.08
CA MET A 59 -13.02 -18.59 18.69
C MET A 59 -11.54 -18.58 18.31
N TRP A 60 -10.66 -18.09 19.18
CA TRP A 60 -9.22 -18.16 18.98
C TRP A 60 -8.76 -19.60 18.75
N THR A 61 -9.19 -20.52 19.62
CA THR A 61 -8.86 -21.94 19.52
C THR A 61 -9.39 -22.54 18.21
N LYS A 62 -10.61 -22.16 17.81
CA LYS A 62 -11.21 -22.61 16.55
C LYS A 62 -10.44 -22.12 15.32
N VAL A 63 -10.05 -20.85 15.30
CA VAL A 63 -9.22 -20.28 14.22
C VAL A 63 -7.86 -20.96 14.18
N TRP A 64 -7.21 -21.14 15.33
CA TRP A 64 -5.88 -21.75 15.43
C TRP A 64 -5.83 -23.17 14.85
N HIS A 65 -6.89 -23.97 15.04
CA HIS A 65 -6.99 -25.34 14.53
C HIS A 65 -7.61 -25.45 13.12
N SER A 66 -7.92 -24.32 12.49
CA SER A 66 -8.50 -24.29 11.15
C SER A 66 -7.43 -24.09 10.07
N ASP A 67 -7.79 -24.36 8.80
CA ASP A 67 -6.90 -24.07 7.67
C ASP A 67 -6.57 -22.57 7.53
N TYR A 68 -7.35 -21.67 8.14
CA TYR A 68 -7.10 -20.23 8.12
C TYR A 68 -5.85 -19.81 8.91
N SER A 69 -5.34 -20.66 9.81
CA SER A 69 -4.09 -20.40 10.55
C SER A 69 -2.84 -20.96 9.85
N LYS A 70 -2.99 -21.55 8.66
CA LYS A 70 -1.89 -22.21 7.96
C LYS A 70 -0.86 -21.20 7.45
N ILE A 71 0.31 -21.17 8.09
CA ILE A 71 1.44 -20.29 7.73
C ILE A 71 2.36 -20.95 6.69
N LEU A 72 2.60 -22.27 6.80
CA LEU A 72 3.58 -22.98 5.99
C LEU A 72 2.90 -23.72 4.82
N VAL A 73 3.09 -23.21 3.61
CA VAL A 73 2.72 -23.87 2.36
C VAL A 73 4.01 -24.17 1.59
N THR A 74 4.32 -25.45 1.39
CA THR A 74 5.61 -25.90 0.82
C THR A 74 5.56 -26.19 -0.68
N ASP A 75 4.38 -26.22 -1.30
CA ASP A 75 4.24 -26.46 -2.74
C ASP A 75 4.91 -25.34 -3.54
N ILE A 76 5.96 -25.69 -4.30
CA ILE A 76 6.78 -24.76 -5.08
C ILE A 76 5.98 -24.14 -6.24
N LYS A 77 4.98 -24.85 -6.78
CA LYS A 77 4.16 -24.34 -7.89
C LYS A 77 3.11 -23.34 -7.42
N SER A 78 2.68 -23.46 -6.17
CA SER A 78 1.73 -22.54 -5.56
C SER A 78 2.26 -21.10 -5.51
N SER A 79 1.36 -20.15 -5.76
CA SER A 79 1.59 -18.72 -5.51
C SER A 79 1.64 -18.41 -4.01
N GLN A 80 1.10 -19.30 -3.16
CA GLN A 80 1.12 -19.18 -1.71
C GLN A 80 2.34 -19.85 -1.06
N ASN A 81 3.32 -20.30 -1.84
CA ASN A 81 4.53 -20.92 -1.31
C ASN A 81 5.20 -20.02 -0.26
N PHE A 82 5.49 -20.58 0.91
CA PHE A 82 6.03 -19.84 2.04
C PHE A 82 7.36 -19.15 1.70
N VAL A 83 8.27 -19.81 1.01
CA VAL A 83 9.58 -19.23 0.66
C VAL A 83 9.40 -18.07 -0.31
N LYS A 84 8.54 -18.22 -1.33
CA LYS A 84 8.22 -17.13 -2.27
C LYS A 84 7.61 -15.94 -1.54
N LEU A 85 6.61 -16.18 -0.69
CA LEU A 85 5.92 -15.12 0.05
C LEU A 85 6.79 -14.46 1.11
N PHE A 86 7.63 -15.22 1.82
CA PHE A 86 8.52 -14.69 2.84
C PHE A 86 9.58 -13.77 2.22
N ILE A 87 10.27 -14.24 1.17
CA ILE A 87 11.28 -13.44 0.48
C ILE A 87 10.62 -12.23 -0.18
N SER A 88 9.52 -12.42 -0.92
CA SER A 88 8.83 -11.30 -1.58
C SER A 88 8.27 -10.30 -0.56
N GLY A 89 7.75 -10.78 0.58
CA GLY A 89 7.24 -9.96 1.67
C GLY A 89 8.33 -9.10 2.31
N MET A 90 9.56 -9.62 2.47
CA MET A 90 10.70 -8.83 2.94
C MET A 90 10.99 -7.65 2.01
N PHE A 91 11.05 -7.89 0.70
CA PHE A 91 11.36 -6.85 -0.28
C PHE A 91 10.19 -5.90 -0.55
N ILE A 92 8.95 -6.38 -0.51
CA ILE A 92 7.75 -5.53 -0.49
C ILE A 92 7.82 -4.57 0.70
N THR A 93 8.13 -5.10 1.89
CA THR A 93 8.25 -4.26 3.09
C THR A 93 9.33 -3.21 2.88
N ILE A 94 10.54 -3.59 2.46
CA ILE A 94 11.63 -2.63 2.19
C ILE A 94 11.18 -1.55 1.19
N ALA A 95 10.54 -1.94 0.09
CA ALA A 95 10.19 -1.00 -0.96
C ALA A 95 9.02 -0.09 -0.58
N MET A 96 7.94 -0.64 -0.04
CA MET A 96 6.73 0.11 0.31
C MET A 96 6.87 0.91 1.61
N THR A 97 7.71 0.52 2.56
CA THR A 97 7.90 1.27 3.82
C THR A 97 9.19 2.07 3.86
N GLY A 98 10.25 1.60 3.20
CA GLY A 98 11.56 2.23 3.23
C GLY A 98 11.82 3.19 2.07
N LEU A 99 11.23 2.93 0.89
CA LEU A 99 11.51 3.68 -0.34
C LEU A 99 10.32 4.51 -0.83
N ASP A 100 9.10 4.21 -0.39
CA ASP A 100 7.91 4.95 -0.78
C ASP A 100 7.91 6.38 -0.24
N GLN A 101 7.41 7.32 -1.05
CA GLN A 101 7.44 8.74 -0.73
C GLN A 101 6.59 9.08 0.50
N ASP A 102 5.40 8.48 0.67
CA ASP A 102 4.54 8.78 1.81
C ASP A 102 5.24 8.39 3.12
N MET A 103 5.75 7.15 3.16
CA MET A 103 6.44 6.63 4.33
C MET A 103 7.75 7.39 4.59
N MET A 104 8.54 7.68 3.56
CA MET A 104 9.79 8.43 3.70
C MET A 104 9.55 9.85 4.21
N GLN A 105 8.54 10.56 3.70
CA GLN A 105 8.22 11.93 4.11
C GLN A 105 7.87 12.02 5.60
N LYS A 106 7.14 11.03 6.12
CA LYS A 106 6.83 10.91 7.57
C LYS A 106 8.10 10.72 8.40
N ASN A 107 9.06 9.91 7.95
CA ASN A 107 10.34 9.73 8.67
C ASN A 107 11.23 10.96 8.62
N LEU A 108 11.28 11.67 7.49
CA LEU A 108 12.07 12.90 7.35
C LEU A 108 11.53 14.05 8.22
N SER A 109 10.29 13.93 8.69
CA SER A 109 9.67 14.88 9.62
C SER A 109 10.06 14.64 11.09
N CYS A 110 10.78 13.54 11.40
CA CYS A 110 11.35 13.31 12.72
C CYS A 110 12.48 14.31 13.02
N ARG A 111 12.66 14.64 14.32
CA ARG A 111 13.58 15.69 14.75
C ARG A 111 15.05 15.37 14.43
N ASN A 112 15.40 14.10 14.43
CA ASN A 112 16.76 13.60 14.21
C ASN A 112 16.72 12.11 13.80
N LEU A 113 17.88 11.58 13.38
CA LEU A 113 18.02 10.21 12.93
C LEU A 113 17.69 9.16 14.02
N LYS A 114 17.94 9.45 15.30
CA LYS A 114 17.62 8.54 16.40
C LYS A 114 16.10 8.38 16.53
N ASP A 115 15.35 9.48 16.42
CA ASP A 115 13.89 9.47 16.46
C ASP A 115 13.31 8.78 15.22
N ALA A 116 13.88 9.01 14.04
CA ALA A 116 13.47 8.32 12.81
C ALA A 116 13.69 6.79 12.89
N ARG A 117 14.82 6.33 13.45
CA ARG A 117 15.06 4.90 13.70
C ARG A 117 14.06 4.34 14.70
N LYS A 118 13.80 5.06 15.79
CA LYS A 118 12.79 4.66 16.78
C LYS A 118 11.40 4.53 16.13
N ASN A 119 11.01 5.49 15.28
CA ASN A 119 9.76 5.45 14.53
C ASN A 119 9.65 4.17 13.71
N MET A 120 10.68 3.87 12.91
CA MET A 120 10.72 2.67 12.06
C MET A 120 10.70 1.35 12.82
N THR A 121 11.47 1.24 13.92
CA THR A 121 11.43 0.04 14.77
C THR A 121 10.06 -0.14 15.42
N THR A 122 9.46 0.95 15.92
CA THR A 122 8.15 0.89 16.59
C THR A 122 7.05 0.53 15.60
N LEU A 123 7.05 1.12 14.40
CA LEU A 123 6.15 0.78 13.30
C LEU A 123 6.25 -0.71 12.96
N SER A 124 7.45 -1.23 12.77
CA SER A 124 7.68 -2.63 12.41
C SER A 124 7.15 -3.61 13.48
N LEU A 125 7.30 -3.26 14.76
CA LEU A 125 6.80 -4.08 15.87
C LEU A 125 5.27 -4.02 16.00
N ILE A 126 4.65 -2.86 15.77
CA ILE A 126 3.19 -2.68 15.85
C ILE A 126 2.48 -3.29 14.63
N LEU A 127 3.11 -3.31 13.46
CA LEU A 127 2.50 -3.81 12.23
C LEU A 127 2.11 -5.30 12.34
N VAL A 128 2.93 -6.11 13.02
CA VAL A 128 2.67 -7.56 13.19
C VAL A 128 1.35 -7.83 13.92
N PRO A 129 1.12 -7.36 15.17
CA PRO A 129 -0.15 -7.60 15.86
C PRO A 129 -1.33 -6.94 15.15
N VAL A 130 -1.16 -5.78 14.51
CA VAL A 130 -2.23 -5.16 13.71
C VAL A 130 -2.66 -6.05 12.55
N ASN A 131 -1.71 -6.61 11.80
CA ASN A 131 -2.02 -7.55 10.72
C ASN A 131 -2.71 -8.81 11.25
N LEU A 132 -2.26 -9.34 12.39
CA LEU A 132 -2.91 -10.50 13.02
C LEU A 132 -4.36 -10.22 13.43
N ILE A 133 -4.69 -9.01 13.89
CA ILE A 133 -6.07 -8.60 14.19
C ILE A 133 -6.95 -8.67 12.93
N PHE A 134 -6.47 -8.16 11.79
CA PHE A 134 -7.24 -8.21 10.54
C PHE A 134 -7.36 -9.61 9.95
N LEU A 135 -6.30 -10.44 10.04
CA LEU A 135 -6.36 -11.85 9.64
C LEU A 135 -7.35 -12.62 10.52
N PHE A 136 -7.33 -12.38 11.83
CA PHE A 136 -8.28 -12.96 12.77
C PHE A 136 -9.71 -12.53 12.47
N LEU A 137 -9.96 -11.23 12.24
CA LEU A 137 -11.26 -10.73 11.78
C LEU A 137 -11.71 -11.45 10.51
N GLY A 138 -10.82 -11.61 9.52
CA GLY A 138 -11.10 -12.37 8.30
C GLY A 138 -11.59 -13.78 8.57
N ALA A 139 -10.87 -14.54 9.39
CA ALA A 139 -11.27 -15.90 9.77
C ALA A 139 -12.61 -15.93 10.52
N VAL A 140 -12.85 -14.99 11.45
CA VAL A 140 -14.11 -14.85 12.19
C VAL A 140 -15.29 -14.60 11.25
N LEU A 141 -15.11 -13.76 10.22
CA LEU A 141 -16.15 -13.52 9.21
C LEU A 141 -16.53 -14.79 8.45
N TYR A 142 -15.56 -15.62 8.07
CA TYR A 142 -15.83 -16.90 7.41
C TYR A 142 -16.54 -17.89 8.34
N PHE A 143 -16.14 -17.97 9.61
CA PHE A 143 -16.86 -18.80 10.59
C PHE A 143 -18.29 -18.33 10.83
N TYR A 144 -18.51 -17.03 10.87
CA TYR A 144 -19.85 -16.46 11.02
C TYR A 144 -20.70 -16.67 9.76
N ALA A 145 -20.13 -16.51 8.56
CA ALA A 145 -20.80 -16.82 7.31
C ALA A 145 -21.22 -18.30 7.24
N ALA A 146 -20.34 -19.21 7.67
CA ALA A 146 -20.66 -20.63 7.76
C ALA A 146 -21.76 -20.91 8.79
N HIS A 147 -21.77 -20.22 9.94
CA HIS A 147 -22.82 -20.30 10.95
C HIS A 147 -24.20 -19.85 10.42
N LEU A 148 -24.21 -18.85 9.54
CA LEU A 148 -25.41 -18.36 8.87
C LEU A 148 -25.80 -19.16 7.61
N HIS A 149 -25.04 -20.20 7.23
CA HIS A 149 -25.17 -20.90 5.95
C HIS A 149 -25.14 -19.98 4.72
N LEU A 150 -24.35 -18.90 4.81
CA LEU A 150 -24.21 -17.90 3.76
C LEU A 150 -23.26 -18.38 2.66
N ASP A 151 -23.71 -18.30 1.40
CA ASP A 151 -22.83 -18.51 0.26
C ASP A 151 -21.80 -17.38 0.16
N THR A 152 -20.52 -17.74 0.30
CA THR A 152 -19.38 -16.82 0.25
C THR A 152 -18.74 -16.74 -1.14
N SER A 153 -19.27 -17.48 -2.11
CA SER A 153 -18.77 -17.50 -3.49
C SER A 153 -18.77 -16.11 -4.10
N GLY A 154 -17.59 -15.64 -4.51
CA GLY A 154 -17.40 -14.30 -5.09
C GLY A 154 -17.48 -13.13 -4.10
N LEU A 155 -17.75 -13.38 -2.80
CA LEU A 155 -17.90 -12.31 -1.82
C LEU A 155 -16.58 -11.80 -1.23
N THR A 156 -15.44 -12.47 -1.42
CA THR A 156 -14.07 -12.05 -0.98
C THR A 156 -14.00 -10.71 -0.21
N ASP A 157 -13.79 -9.58 -0.91
CA ASP A 157 -13.68 -8.22 -0.32
C ASP A 157 -15.03 -7.65 0.18
N TYR A 158 -16.14 -8.16 -0.35
CA TYR A 158 -17.52 -7.79 0.00
C TYR A 158 -18.09 -8.56 1.21
N LEU A 159 -17.37 -9.55 1.76
CA LEU A 159 -17.88 -10.38 2.85
C LEU A 159 -18.11 -9.57 4.12
N LEU A 160 -17.12 -8.75 4.50
CA LEU A 160 -17.22 -7.86 5.66
C LEU A 160 -18.38 -6.86 5.55
N PRO A 161 -18.51 -6.05 4.47
CA PRO A 161 -19.64 -5.13 4.35
C PRO A 161 -20.98 -5.85 4.33
N LYS A 162 -21.09 -7.02 3.67
CA LYS A 162 -22.33 -7.80 3.65
C LYS A 162 -22.72 -8.24 5.06
N ILE A 163 -21.79 -8.82 5.82
CA ILE A 163 -22.03 -9.20 7.22
C ILE A 163 -22.42 -7.98 8.06
N ALA A 164 -21.67 -6.89 7.94
CA ALA A 164 -21.87 -5.69 8.76
C ALA A 164 -23.24 -5.05 8.54
N PHE A 165 -23.70 -4.89 7.30
CA PHE A 165 -24.96 -4.23 6.99
C PHE A 165 -26.18 -5.15 7.11
N ASP A 166 -26.04 -6.42 6.69
CA ASP A 166 -27.20 -7.30 6.57
C ASP A 166 -27.45 -8.13 7.85
N TYR A 167 -26.41 -8.39 8.66
CA TYR A 167 -26.49 -9.37 9.76
C TYR A 167 -26.10 -8.80 11.14
N LEU A 168 -25.25 -7.77 11.20
CA LEU A 168 -24.83 -7.16 12.48
C LEU A 168 -25.71 -5.99 12.94
N GLY A 169 -26.80 -5.73 12.21
CA GLY A 169 -27.75 -4.65 12.49
C GLY A 169 -27.13 -3.26 12.39
N MET A 170 -27.85 -2.25 12.89
CA MET A 170 -27.43 -0.85 12.79
C MET A 170 -26.06 -0.59 13.45
N ALA A 171 -25.80 -1.23 14.60
CA ALA A 171 -24.52 -1.09 15.31
C ALA A 171 -23.35 -1.58 14.45
N GLY A 172 -23.44 -2.78 13.87
CA GLY A 172 -22.37 -3.30 13.01
C GLY A 172 -22.16 -2.47 11.75
N GLY A 173 -23.23 -2.03 11.10
CA GLY A 173 -23.16 -1.15 9.93
C GLY A 173 -22.49 0.20 10.22
N LEU A 174 -22.80 0.82 11.38
CA LEU A 174 -22.15 2.06 11.81
C LEU A 174 -20.67 1.87 12.12
N VAL A 175 -20.33 0.84 12.90
CA VAL A 175 -18.94 0.52 13.26
C VAL A 175 -18.11 0.24 12.01
N PHE A 176 -18.63 -0.57 11.09
CA PHE A 176 -17.97 -0.83 9.80
C PHE A 176 -17.76 0.45 9.00
N THR A 177 -18.78 1.29 8.88
CA THR A 177 -18.69 2.54 8.12
C THR A 177 -17.63 3.47 8.69
N ILE A 178 -17.57 3.63 10.02
CA ILE A 178 -16.54 4.43 10.70
C ILE A 178 -15.15 3.86 10.44
N GLY A 179 -14.96 2.55 10.60
CA GLY A 179 -13.67 1.91 10.39
C GLY A 179 -13.20 2.00 8.93
N LEU A 180 -14.10 1.78 7.97
CA LEU A 180 -13.83 1.89 6.54
C LEU A 180 -13.47 3.33 6.15
N ILE A 181 -14.24 4.32 6.61
CA ILE A 181 -13.96 5.74 6.38
C ILE A 181 -12.59 6.09 6.94
N ALA A 182 -12.31 5.71 8.19
CA ALA A 182 -11.05 6.00 8.84
C ALA A 182 -9.85 5.42 8.07
N ALA A 183 -9.92 4.15 7.66
CA ALA A 183 -8.89 3.50 6.87
C ALA A 183 -8.70 4.14 5.49
N ALA A 184 -9.79 4.42 4.78
CA ALA A 184 -9.74 4.98 3.44
C ALA A 184 -9.22 6.43 3.43
N TYR A 185 -9.58 7.23 4.42
CA TYR A 185 -9.16 8.63 4.51
C TYR A 185 -7.66 8.76 4.72
N SER A 186 -7.09 8.00 5.68
CA SER A 186 -5.64 8.06 5.97
C SER A 186 -4.79 7.76 4.73
N ASN A 187 -5.19 6.73 3.97
CA ASN A 187 -4.46 6.32 2.77
C ASN A 187 -4.62 7.31 1.61
N ALA A 188 -5.82 7.80 1.36
CA ALA A 188 -6.09 8.72 0.25
C ALA A 188 -5.45 10.10 0.46
N ASP A 189 -5.46 10.62 1.68
CA ASP A 189 -4.82 11.88 2.05
C ASP A 189 -3.30 11.83 1.88
N SER A 190 -2.70 10.75 2.40
CA SER A 190 -1.27 10.47 2.27
C SER A 190 -0.84 10.36 0.80
N ALA A 191 -1.58 9.61 -0.02
CA ALA A 191 -1.30 9.46 -1.45
C ALA A 191 -1.42 10.80 -2.22
N LEU A 192 -2.48 11.58 -1.95
CA LEU A 192 -2.69 12.88 -2.58
C LEU A 192 -1.57 13.86 -2.22
N THR A 193 -1.16 13.88 -0.96
CA THR A 193 -0.07 14.72 -0.45
C THR A 193 1.28 14.33 -1.04
N ALA A 194 1.60 13.03 -1.07
CA ALA A 194 2.84 12.52 -1.66
C ALA A 194 2.95 12.90 -3.15
N LEU A 195 1.89 12.64 -3.93
CA LEU A 195 1.85 12.99 -5.36
C LEU A 195 1.97 14.50 -5.61
N THR A 196 1.28 15.31 -4.81
CA THR A 196 1.37 16.76 -4.91
C THR A 196 2.79 17.25 -4.59
N THR A 197 3.41 16.68 -3.56
CA THR A 197 4.77 17.02 -3.15
C THR A 197 5.77 16.66 -4.26
N THR A 198 5.71 15.44 -4.79
CA THR A 198 6.58 15.01 -5.89
C THR A 198 6.41 15.87 -7.13
N LEU A 199 5.17 16.22 -7.51
CA LEU A 199 4.95 17.07 -8.67
C LEU A 199 5.48 18.50 -8.45
N THR A 200 5.24 19.08 -7.27
CA THR A 200 5.56 20.49 -7.00
C THR A 200 7.03 20.73 -6.68
N ILE A 201 7.68 19.81 -5.96
CA ILE A 201 9.06 19.93 -5.50
C ILE A 201 10.03 19.25 -6.47
N ASP A 202 9.76 18.00 -6.84
CA ASP A 202 10.75 17.18 -7.57
C ASP A 202 10.66 17.36 -9.08
N ILE A 203 9.45 17.49 -9.64
CA ILE A 203 9.24 17.59 -11.10
C ILE A 203 9.22 19.04 -11.56
N LEU A 204 8.36 19.86 -10.98
CA LEU A 204 8.20 21.27 -11.38
C LEU A 204 9.18 22.21 -10.67
N GLU A 205 9.86 21.75 -9.62
CA GLU A 205 10.83 22.53 -8.84
C GLU A 205 10.32 23.93 -8.47
N LEU A 206 9.05 24.05 -8.08
CA LEU A 206 8.37 25.34 -7.91
C LEU A 206 9.09 26.23 -6.88
N ASP A 207 9.64 25.63 -5.83
CA ASP A 207 10.41 26.35 -4.80
C ASP A 207 11.62 27.08 -5.37
N LYS A 208 12.29 26.49 -6.38
CA LYS A 208 13.42 27.13 -7.08
C LYS A 208 12.91 28.21 -8.04
N GLN A 209 11.85 27.92 -8.80
CA GLN A 209 11.30 28.83 -9.82
C GLN A 209 10.68 30.10 -9.23
N HIS A 210 10.11 30.01 -8.03
CA HIS A 210 9.38 31.11 -7.38
C HIS A 210 9.95 31.45 -5.99
N ALA A 211 11.27 31.28 -5.82
CA ALA A 211 11.96 31.65 -4.59
C ALA A 211 11.64 33.11 -4.19
N GLY A 212 11.24 33.32 -2.93
CA GLY A 212 10.86 34.63 -2.41
C GLY A 212 9.44 35.11 -2.75
N GLN A 213 8.62 34.29 -3.44
CA GLN A 213 7.24 34.61 -3.80
C GLN A 213 6.23 33.67 -3.10
N PRO A 214 6.04 33.77 -1.77
CA PRO A 214 5.28 32.79 -0.99
C PRO A 214 3.81 32.69 -1.40
N GLU A 215 3.19 33.80 -1.82
CA GLU A 215 1.79 33.78 -2.27
C GLU A 215 1.60 33.05 -3.61
N ILE A 216 2.52 33.24 -4.56
CA ILE A 216 2.48 32.58 -5.87
C ILE A 216 2.73 31.08 -5.70
N LEU A 217 3.71 30.72 -4.87
CA LEU A 217 3.99 29.34 -4.47
C LEU A 217 2.75 28.67 -3.87
N ARG A 218 2.10 29.33 -2.90
CA ARG A 218 0.89 28.78 -2.25
C ARG A 218 -0.22 28.55 -3.27
N LYS A 219 -0.56 29.55 -4.09
CA LYS A 219 -1.63 29.43 -5.11
C LYS A 219 -1.33 28.33 -6.13
N LYS A 220 -0.08 28.19 -6.58
CA LYS A 220 0.31 27.12 -7.51
C LYS A 220 0.19 25.74 -6.87
N ARG A 221 0.63 25.58 -5.61
CA ARG A 221 0.50 24.32 -4.86
C ARG A 221 -0.96 23.94 -4.63
N GLU A 222 -1.80 24.88 -4.21
CA GLU A 222 -3.25 24.65 -4.01
C GLU A 222 -3.93 24.21 -5.32
N LYS A 223 -3.61 24.87 -6.45
CA LYS A 223 -4.13 24.51 -7.78
C LYS A 223 -3.68 23.11 -8.21
N LEU A 224 -2.41 22.77 -8.01
CA LEU A 224 -1.88 21.46 -8.36
C LEU A 224 -2.41 20.36 -7.45
N HIS A 225 -2.58 20.63 -6.15
CA HIS A 225 -3.20 19.70 -5.21
C HIS A 225 -4.64 19.36 -5.63
N PHE A 226 -5.43 20.39 -6.00
CA PHE A 226 -6.77 20.19 -6.54
C PHE A 226 -6.77 19.40 -7.85
N LEU A 227 -5.81 19.68 -8.75
CA LEU A 227 -5.67 18.91 -9.99
C LEU A 227 -5.33 17.43 -9.71
N MET A 228 -4.43 17.17 -8.77
CA MET A 228 -4.07 15.81 -8.35
C MET A 228 -5.26 15.07 -7.76
N MET A 229 -6.11 15.74 -6.96
CA MET A 229 -7.36 15.18 -6.46
C MET A 229 -8.26 14.72 -7.61
N LEU A 230 -8.45 15.53 -8.66
CA LEU A 230 -9.23 15.16 -9.85
C LEU A 230 -8.62 13.96 -10.58
N ILE A 231 -7.30 13.92 -10.74
CA ILE A 231 -6.59 12.79 -11.36
C ILE A 231 -6.79 11.51 -10.55
N ILE A 232 -6.67 11.57 -9.22
CA ILE A 232 -6.90 10.40 -8.34
C ILE A 232 -8.34 9.92 -8.45
N ILE A 233 -9.33 10.82 -8.43
CA ILE A 233 -10.75 10.45 -8.63
C ILE A 233 -10.91 9.72 -9.97
N PHE A 234 -10.35 10.26 -11.05
CA PHE A 234 -10.41 9.65 -12.38
C PHE A 234 -9.79 8.25 -12.37
N VAL A 235 -8.60 8.09 -11.78
CA VAL A 235 -7.90 6.80 -11.69
C VAL A 235 -8.70 5.79 -10.86
N ILE A 236 -9.27 6.18 -9.71
CA ILE A 236 -10.09 5.29 -8.88
C ILE A 236 -11.33 4.80 -9.64
N VAL A 237 -12.03 5.72 -10.32
CA VAL A 237 -13.23 5.37 -11.11
C VAL A 237 -12.87 4.48 -12.29
N LEU A 238 -11.81 4.82 -13.03
CA LEU A 238 -11.30 3.99 -14.13
C LEU A 238 -10.90 2.60 -13.65
N PHE A 239 -10.19 2.53 -12.51
CA PHE A 239 -9.75 1.28 -11.90
C PHE A 239 -10.93 0.37 -11.58
N LYS A 240 -12.02 0.92 -11.04
CA LYS A 240 -13.25 0.15 -10.76
C LYS A 240 -13.88 -0.44 -12.01
N LEU A 241 -13.74 0.19 -13.18
CA LEU A 241 -14.30 -0.29 -14.44
C LEU A 241 -13.50 -1.45 -15.05
N ILE A 242 -12.20 -1.54 -14.76
CA ILE A 242 -11.29 -2.54 -15.35
C ILE A 242 -10.94 -3.69 -14.38
N ASN A 243 -11.14 -3.51 -13.08
CA ASN A 243 -10.76 -4.50 -12.07
C ASN A 243 -11.78 -5.65 -11.96
N ASN A 244 -11.29 -6.88 -12.15
CA ASN A 244 -12.06 -8.13 -12.03
C ASN A 244 -11.52 -9.09 -10.94
N GLN A 245 -10.59 -8.65 -10.09
CA GLN A 245 -9.98 -9.47 -9.03
C GLN A 245 -10.13 -8.83 -7.65
N ALA A 246 -9.83 -9.60 -6.60
CA ALA A 246 -9.69 -9.06 -5.25
C ALA A 246 -8.67 -7.91 -5.22
N ILE A 247 -9.03 -6.82 -4.56
CA ILE A 247 -8.28 -5.56 -4.59
C ILE A 247 -6.87 -5.77 -4.01
N ILE A 248 -6.73 -6.59 -2.97
CA ILE A 248 -5.43 -6.86 -2.34
C ILE A 248 -4.44 -7.55 -3.30
N ALA A 249 -4.92 -8.50 -4.11
CA ALA A 249 -4.08 -9.20 -5.09
C ALA A 249 -3.64 -8.25 -6.21
N GLN A 250 -4.54 -7.37 -6.66
CA GLN A 250 -4.22 -6.33 -7.63
C GLN A 250 -3.21 -5.33 -7.06
N LEU A 251 -3.40 -4.87 -5.82
CA LEU A 251 -2.50 -3.95 -5.15
C LEU A 251 -1.06 -4.47 -5.14
N PHE A 252 -0.84 -5.71 -4.71
CA PHE A 252 0.49 -6.29 -4.71
C PHE A 252 1.03 -6.55 -6.12
N THR A 253 0.17 -6.83 -7.10
CA THR A 253 0.56 -6.93 -8.51
C THR A 253 1.12 -5.60 -9.01
N PHE A 254 0.37 -4.50 -8.83
CA PHE A 254 0.85 -3.16 -9.19
C PHE A 254 2.11 -2.82 -8.41
N ALA A 255 2.15 -3.12 -7.11
CA ALA A 255 3.33 -2.86 -6.30
C ALA A 255 4.57 -3.58 -6.87
N GLY A 256 4.44 -4.82 -7.31
CA GLY A 256 5.55 -5.54 -7.94
C GLY A 256 6.06 -4.90 -9.24
N TYR A 257 5.17 -4.29 -10.04
CA TYR A 257 5.56 -3.57 -11.25
C TYR A 257 6.12 -2.18 -10.98
N THR A 258 5.61 -1.43 -9.99
CA THR A 258 6.01 -0.04 -9.76
C THR A 258 7.16 0.09 -8.77
N TYR A 259 7.16 -0.69 -7.68
CA TYR A 259 8.21 -0.64 -6.67
C TYR A 259 9.45 -1.44 -7.06
N GLY A 260 9.34 -2.42 -7.97
CA GLY A 260 10.49 -3.15 -8.48
C GLY A 260 11.56 -2.21 -9.06
N PRO A 261 11.24 -1.32 -10.02
CA PRO A 261 12.18 -0.34 -10.53
C PRO A 261 12.76 0.60 -9.46
N LEU A 262 11.94 1.05 -8.51
CA LEU A 262 12.42 1.86 -7.39
C LEU A 262 13.46 1.10 -6.56
N LEU A 263 13.18 -0.15 -6.21
CA LEU A 263 14.12 -1.01 -5.50
C LEU A 263 15.45 -1.16 -6.26
N GLY A 264 15.39 -1.35 -7.58
CA GLY A 264 16.59 -1.42 -8.44
C GLY A 264 17.40 -0.13 -8.46
N LEU A 265 16.73 1.02 -8.57
CA LEU A 265 17.37 2.35 -8.55
C LEU A 265 18.06 2.62 -7.21
N PHE A 266 17.36 2.41 -6.10
CA PHE A 266 17.89 2.65 -4.75
C PHE A 266 19.01 1.68 -4.40
N SER A 267 18.84 0.38 -4.67
CA SER A 267 19.91 -0.61 -4.43
C SER A 267 21.15 -0.31 -5.25
N PHE A 268 21.01 0.05 -6.53
CA PHE A 268 22.15 0.47 -7.36
C PHE A 268 22.82 1.73 -6.79
N GLY A 269 22.02 2.72 -6.38
CA GLY A 269 22.52 3.97 -5.80
C GLY A 269 23.22 3.80 -4.45
N LEU A 270 22.79 2.85 -3.62
CA LEU A 270 23.33 2.61 -2.27
C LEU A 270 24.56 1.69 -2.30
N PHE A 271 24.54 0.64 -3.12
CA PHE A 271 25.56 -0.40 -3.10
C PHE A 271 26.63 -0.26 -4.18
N THR A 272 26.49 0.70 -5.12
CA THR A 272 27.48 0.93 -6.17
C THR A 272 27.94 2.38 -6.20
N ARG A 273 29.18 2.60 -6.68
CA ARG A 273 29.74 3.94 -6.95
C ARG A 273 29.74 4.29 -8.44
N ILE A 274 29.07 3.48 -9.25
CA ILE A 274 29.05 3.60 -10.70
C ILE A 274 28.14 4.76 -11.08
N ALA A 275 28.65 5.72 -11.87
CA ALA A 275 27.80 6.73 -12.47
C ALA A 275 27.07 6.13 -13.68
N VAL A 276 25.86 6.60 -13.94
CA VAL A 276 25.05 6.19 -15.10
C VAL A 276 24.78 7.39 -15.99
N LYS A 277 24.30 7.14 -17.20
CA LYS A 277 23.84 8.21 -18.09
C LYS A 277 22.40 8.59 -17.72
N ASP A 278 22.23 9.65 -16.92
CA ASP A 278 20.94 10.06 -16.31
C ASP A 278 19.76 10.10 -17.29
N LYS A 279 19.97 10.54 -18.53
CA LYS A 279 18.93 10.61 -19.58
C LYS A 279 18.27 9.26 -19.88
N TRP A 280 18.96 8.14 -19.66
CA TRP A 280 18.46 6.80 -19.95
C TRP A 280 17.79 6.13 -18.74
N VAL A 281 17.93 6.70 -17.55
CA VAL A 281 17.38 6.12 -16.31
C VAL A 281 15.85 5.96 -16.37
N PRO A 282 15.06 6.96 -16.81
CA PRO A 282 13.60 6.79 -16.93
C PRO A 282 13.22 5.68 -17.90
N LEU A 283 13.95 5.52 -19.01
CA LEU A 283 13.69 4.46 -19.98
C LEU A 283 13.92 3.08 -19.35
N VAL A 284 15.01 2.89 -18.61
CA VAL A 284 15.28 1.63 -17.90
C VAL A 284 14.18 1.32 -16.89
N ALA A 285 13.74 2.34 -16.13
CA ALA A 285 12.70 2.17 -15.13
C ALA A 285 11.34 1.76 -15.73
N VAL A 286 11.01 2.25 -16.94
CA VAL A 286 9.77 1.90 -17.66
C VAL A 286 9.89 0.56 -18.39
N LEU A 287 11.05 0.25 -18.97
CA LEU A 287 11.27 -1.02 -19.67
C LEU A 287 11.32 -2.22 -18.72
N SER A 288 11.78 -2.03 -17.48
CA SER A 288 11.89 -3.12 -16.51
C SER A 288 10.56 -3.85 -16.27
N PRO A 289 9.43 -3.17 -15.94
CA PRO A 289 8.12 -3.80 -15.82
C PRO A 289 7.65 -4.54 -17.09
N VAL A 290 7.95 -3.99 -18.27
CA VAL A 290 7.57 -4.60 -19.57
C VAL A 290 8.32 -5.90 -19.78
N ILE A 291 9.64 -5.91 -19.52
CA ILE A 291 10.49 -7.11 -19.59
C ILE A 291 10.05 -8.12 -18.53
N GLY A 292 9.77 -7.67 -17.30
CA GLY A 292 9.30 -8.52 -16.21
C GLY A 292 7.97 -9.21 -16.51
N TYR A 293 7.03 -8.49 -17.14
CA TYR A 293 5.77 -9.05 -17.63
C TYR A 293 6.02 -10.13 -18.70
N GLY A 294 6.87 -9.82 -19.69
CA GLY A 294 7.23 -10.78 -20.75
C GLY A 294 7.87 -12.05 -20.21
N LEU A 295 8.83 -11.90 -19.28
CA LEU A 295 9.50 -13.04 -18.64
C LEU A 295 8.52 -13.88 -17.81
N THR A 296 7.58 -13.23 -17.12
CA THR A 296 6.51 -13.91 -16.38
C THR A 296 5.66 -14.77 -17.30
N LYS A 297 5.27 -14.26 -18.47
CA LYS A 297 4.52 -15.04 -19.47
C LYS A 297 5.33 -16.19 -20.05
N LEU A 298 6.62 -15.98 -20.30
CA LEU A 298 7.51 -17.03 -20.77
C LEU A 298 7.69 -18.15 -19.72
N LEU A 299 7.87 -17.81 -18.45
CA LEU A 299 8.00 -18.78 -17.36
C LEU A 299 6.72 -19.60 -17.17
N GLN A 300 5.55 -18.97 -17.28
CA GLN A 300 4.25 -19.66 -17.25
C GLN A 300 4.09 -20.65 -18.41
N TYR A 301 4.63 -20.31 -19.58
CA TYR A 301 4.62 -21.17 -20.76
C TYR A 301 5.59 -22.36 -20.64
N ILE A 302 6.83 -22.10 -20.20
CA ILE A 302 7.87 -23.13 -20.05
C ILE A 302 7.57 -24.08 -18.89
N PHE A 303 7.16 -23.55 -17.75
CA PHE A 303 6.85 -24.32 -16.56
C PHE A 303 5.33 -24.42 -16.40
N THR A 304 4.73 -25.44 -17.03
CA THR A 304 3.30 -25.71 -16.93
C THR A 304 2.81 -25.75 -15.48
N GLY A 305 1.90 -24.83 -15.15
CA GLY A 305 1.30 -24.69 -13.82
C GLY A 305 2.06 -23.75 -12.86
N TYR A 306 3.15 -23.10 -13.29
CA TYR A 306 3.80 -22.07 -12.48
C TYR A 306 2.93 -20.83 -12.39
N GLN A 307 2.64 -20.37 -11.17
CA GLN A 307 2.02 -19.08 -10.93
C GLN A 307 3.07 -18.11 -10.40
N THR A 308 3.22 -16.98 -11.10
CA THR A 308 4.06 -15.89 -10.62
C THR A 308 3.35 -15.20 -9.48
N GLY A 309 3.96 -15.22 -8.31
CA GLY A 309 3.54 -14.47 -7.15
C GLY A 309 4.19 -13.09 -7.12
N PHE A 310 4.49 -12.64 -5.90
CA PHE A 310 5.04 -11.31 -5.64
C PHE A 310 6.54 -11.18 -5.94
N GLU A 311 7.19 -12.26 -6.37
CA GLU A 311 8.60 -12.26 -6.78
C GLU A 311 8.88 -11.36 -8.00
N ILE A 312 7.83 -10.93 -8.71
CA ILE A 312 7.97 -9.97 -9.81
C ILE A 312 8.58 -8.63 -9.37
N LEU A 313 8.39 -8.24 -8.11
CA LEU A 313 9.03 -7.06 -7.52
C LEU A 313 10.55 -7.18 -7.58
N LEU A 314 11.06 -8.32 -7.11
CA LEU A 314 12.48 -8.66 -7.10
C LEU A 314 13.03 -8.74 -8.52
N LEU A 315 12.30 -9.40 -9.41
CA LEU A 315 12.67 -9.53 -10.80
C LEU A 315 12.84 -8.15 -11.46
N ASN A 316 11.85 -7.27 -11.31
CA ASN A 316 11.92 -5.91 -11.84
C ASN A 316 13.04 -5.09 -11.19
N GLY A 317 13.31 -5.29 -9.88
CA GLY A 317 14.46 -4.71 -9.20
C GLY A 317 15.79 -5.12 -9.83
N LEU A 318 15.95 -6.41 -10.10
CA LEU A 318 17.14 -6.96 -10.75
C LEU A 318 17.28 -6.48 -12.20
N ILE A 319 16.19 -6.49 -12.98
CA ILE A 319 16.19 -5.99 -14.36
C ILE A 319 16.61 -4.52 -14.39
N THR A 320 16.08 -3.70 -13.48
CA THR A 320 16.45 -2.29 -13.38
C THR A 320 17.91 -2.13 -12.98
N PHE A 321 18.40 -2.87 -11.98
CA PHE A 321 19.80 -2.84 -11.56
C PHE A 321 20.75 -3.20 -12.72
N ILE A 322 20.44 -4.25 -13.48
CA ILE A 322 21.21 -4.67 -14.66
C ILE A 322 21.13 -3.61 -15.76
N GLY A 323 19.94 -3.05 -16.03
CA GLY A 323 19.76 -1.97 -16.99
C GLY A 323 20.63 -0.76 -16.68
N LEU A 324 20.76 -0.40 -15.40
CA LEU A 324 21.65 0.67 -14.92
C LEU A 324 23.14 0.34 -15.16
N LEU A 325 23.56 -0.92 -14.99
CA LEU A 325 24.93 -1.35 -15.34
C LEU A 325 25.22 -1.20 -16.84
N ILE A 326 24.25 -1.47 -17.70
CA ILE A 326 24.39 -1.34 -19.16
C ILE A 326 24.58 0.13 -19.55
N ILE A 327 23.83 1.05 -18.92
CA ILE A 327 23.94 2.49 -19.19
C ILE A 327 25.01 3.20 -18.34
N LYS A 328 25.96 2.45 -17.77
CA LYS A 328 27.07 3.03 -17.00
C LYS A 328 27.79 4.12 -17.80
N ASN A 329 28.23 5.16 -17.09
CA ASN A 329 29.02 6.22 -17.67
C ASN A 329 30.50 5.98 -17.33
N PRO A 330 31.33 5.50 -18.28
CA PRO A 330 32.70 5.12 -18.00
C PRO A 330 33.61 6.30 -17.62
N SER A 331 33.19 7.55 -17.87
CA SER A 331 34.00 8.75 -17.61
C SER A 331 33.72 9.42 -16.26
N LYS A 332 32.79 8.91 -15.44
CA LYS A 332 32.46 9.48 -14.13
C LYS A 332 32.35 8.38 -13.07
N THR A 333 33.02 8.56 -11.94
CA THR A 333 32.76 7.83 -10.69
C THR A 333 32.00 8.73 -9.73
N LYS A 334 31.02 8.20 -8.99
CA LYS A 334 30.32 8.99 -7.97
C LYS A 334 31.31 9.34 -6.85
N SER A 335 31.59 10.64 -6.68
CA SER A 335 32.23 11.16 -5.47
C SER A 335 31.12 11.49 -4.47
N TYR A 336 30.99 10.69 -3.42
CA TYR A 336 30.18 11.11 -2.29
C TYR A 336 31.04 12.11 -1.50
N GLY A 337 30.68 13.40 -1.57
CA GLY A 337 31.16 14.35 -0.56
C GLY A 337 30.81 13.79 0.81
N ASN A 338 31.75 13.85 1.75
CA ASN A 338 31.63 13.31 3.10
C ASN A 338 30.23 13.59 3.68
N ILE A 339 29.49 12.52 3.98
CA ILE A 339 28.19 12.57 4.67
C ILE A 339 28.41 13.07 6.09
#